data_AF-A0A8J2Y2V6-F1
#
_entry.id   AF-A0A8J2Y2V6-F1
#
_cell.length_a   1.000
_cell.length_b   1.000
_cell.length_c   1.000
_cell.angle_alpha   90.00
_cell.angle_beta   90.00
_cell.angle_gamma   90.00
#
_symmetry.space_group_name_H-M   'P 1'
#
loop_
_entity.id
_entity.type
_entity.pdbx_description
1 polymer ?
#
loop_
_entity_poly.entity_id
_entity_poly.type
_entity_poly.pdbx_seq_one_letter_code
_entity_poly.pdbx_strand_id
1 'polypeptide(L)'
;MSGHRDHREPGPDHPITIEPVNSRFDAVAGGIVIAATIQPLMLSEADYDPVCYVPRDHADMAALERSDRTTWCPYKGEASYYHVRTGDGLIENAIWTYETPFHAVHPIEKALAFYPDKVTLDLRPADPPPGESSRVLSFWLDELEPKERFQADPKIDDEIEQRFGSLQRAAGKGEYDEWQSSPGGALALLILLDQFSRNLYRGSGRAFANDAKALEIARAAVKAGHDLTVTGDQRAFFYMPYMHAEDMAAQDESVHLFRTRLPGTTYVDFAIQHRDIVEAFGRYPHRNNVLGREMTPEEQTYLDEGGATF
;
A
#
# COMPACT_ATOMS: atom_id res chain seq x y z
N MET A 1 19.16 33.26 25.56
CA MET A 1 20.41 33.30 24.77
C MET A 1 20.24 32.31 23.64
N SER A 2 20.06 32.79 22.40
CA SER A 2 19.88 31.92 21.24
C SER A 2 21.22 31.28 20.91
N GLY A 3 21.39 30.00 21.26
CA GLY A 3 22.59 29.25 20.91
C GLY A 3 22.64 29.08 19.40
N HIS A 4 23.66 29.64 18.75
CA HIS A 4 23.90 29.42 17.34
C HIS A 4 24.13 27.92 17.13
N ARG A 5 23.18 27.25 16.48
CA ARG A 5 23.30 25.83 16.18
C ARG A 5 24.25 25.69 14.98
N ASP A 6 25.38 25.04 15.20
CA ASP A 6 26.44 24.84 14.19
C ASP A 6 25.89 24.11 12.96
N HIS A 7 26.11 24.65 11.76
CA HIS A 7 25.72 24.07 10.48
C HIS A 7 26.97 23.88 9.62
N ARG A 8 27.14 22.67 9.09
CA ARG A 8 28.26 22.25 8.24
C ARG A 8 27.73 21.62 6.96
N GLU A 9 28.41 21.92 5.86
CA GLU A 9 28.16 21.27 4.58
C GLU A 9 29.01 19.99 4.47
N PRO A 10 28.46 18.88 3.95
CA PRO A 10 29.24 17.70 3.62
C PRO A 10 30.37 18.01 2.64
N GLY A 11 31.50 17.32 2.76
CA GLY A 11 32.68 17.54 1.93
C GLY A 11 33.68 16.39 2.04
N PRO A 12 34.89 16.52 1.45
CA PRO A 12 35.88 15.44 1.45
C PRO A 12 36.26 14.92 2.85
N ASP A 13 36.27 15.81 3.86
CA ASP A 13 36.61 15.47 5.24
C ASP A 13 35.44 14.85 6.03
N HIS A 14 34.21 14.98 5.52
CA HIS A 14 33.00 14.40 6.11
C HIS A 14 31.97 14.12 5.00
N PRO A 15 32.19 13.07 4.19
CA PRO A 15 31.34 12.78 3.04
C PRO A 15 29.99 12.24 3.51
N ILE A 16 28.92 12.67 2.83
CA ILE A 16 27.59 12.08 2.96
C ILE A 16 27.10 11.73 1.56
N THR A 17 26.72 10.48 1.36
CA THR A 17 26.08 10.01 0.12
C THR A 17 24.71 9.42 0.45
N ILE A 18 23.76 9.63 -0.46
CA ILE A 18 22.41 9.09 -0.34
C ILE A 18 22.04 8.52 -1.71
N GLU A 19 21.77 7.22 -1.74
CA GLU A 19 21.47 6.51 -2.99
C GLU A 19 20.27 5.57 -2.79
N PRO A 20 19.32 5.51 -3.74
CA PRO A 20 18.31 4.47 -3.74
C PRO A 20 18.98 3.12 -4.02
N VAL A 21 18.66 2.11 -3.23
CA VAL A 21 19.16 0.74 -3.45
C VAL A 21 18.03 -0.19 -3.89
N ASN A 22 18.31 -1.07 -4.84
CA ASN A 22 17.35 -2.08 -5.29
C ASN A 22 17.37 -3.27 -4.32
N SER A 23 16.71 -3.11 -3.17
CA SER A 23 16.70 -4.09 -2.09
C SER A 23 15.41 -3.95 -1.30
N ARG A 24 14.89 -5.06 -0.80
CA ARG A 24 13.78 -5.05 0.13
C ARG A 24 14.30 -4.75 1.53
N PHE A 25 13.69 -3.76 2.17
CA PHE A 25 13.88 -3.42 3.56
C PHE A 25 12.56 -3.54 4.30
N ASP A 26 12.53 -4.35 5.35
CA ASP A 26 11.39 -4.48 6.27
C ASP A 26 11.84 -4.04 7.68
N ALA A 27 11.08 -3.14 8.31
CA ALA A 27 11.22 -2.76 9.72
C ALA A 27 10.07 -3.37 10.52
N VAL A 28 10.40 -4.21 11.51
CA VAL A 28 9.43 -5.01 12.27
C VAL A 28 9.52 -4.67 13.76
N ALA A 29 8.38 -4.39 14.37
CA ALA A 29 8.26 -4.15 15.81
C ALA A 29 7.00 -4.85 16.35
N GLY A 30 7.10 -5.53 17.50
CA GLY A 30 5.96 -6.24 18.10
C GLY A 30 5.35 -7.32 17.18
N GLY A 31 6.17 -7.95 16.34
CA GLY A 31 5.73 -8.98 15.38
C GLY A 31 4.97 -8.46 14.15
N ILE A 32 4.84 -7.15 13.98
CA ILE A 32 4.21 -6.52 12.81
C ILE A 32 5.22 -5.69 12.03
N VAL A 33 5.07 -5.66 10.70
CA VAL A 33 5.83 -4.77 9.81
C VAL A 33 5.29 -3.35 10.00
N ILE A 34 6.14 -2.43 10.46
CA ILE A 34 5.78 -1.02 10.70
C ILE A 34 6.24 -0.08 9.57
N ALA A 35 7.19 -0.53 8.75
CA ALA A 35 7.55 0.11 7.49
C ALA A 35 8.24 -0.90 6.59
N ALA A 36 8.03 -0.79 5.28
CA ALA A 36 8.72 -1.67 4.34
C ALA A 36 8.87 -1.00 2.97
N THR A 37 9.92 -1.31 2.22
CA THR A 37 10.10 -0.77 0.87
C THR A 37 11.04 -1.64 0.05
N ILE A 38 10.83 -1.69 -1.27
CA ILE A 38 11.76 -2.33 -2.23
C ILE A 38 12.83 -1.38 -2.79
N GLN A 39 12.80 -0.11 -2.36
CA GLN A 39 13.74 0.92 -2.82
C GLN A 39 14.08 1.90 -1.68
N PRO A 40 14.69 1.43 -0.58
CA PRO A 40 15.10 2.31 0.50
C PRO A 40 16.23 3.24 0.03
N LEU A 41 16.35 4.38 0.70
CA LEU A 41 17.49 5.28 0.55
C LEU A 41 18.60 4.85 1.51
N MET A 42 19.75 4.49 0.99
CA MET A 42 20.92 4.19 1.80
C MET A 42 21.73 5.46 2.00
N LEU A 43 21.84 5.92 3.25
CA LEU A 43 22.71 7.03 3.64
C LEU A 43 24.02 6.48 4.20
N SER A 44 25.14 6.85 3.58
CA SER A 44 26.47 6.60 4.12
C SER A 44 27.08 7.93 4.58
N GLU A 45 27.66 7.96 5.78
CA GLU A 45 28.24 9.15 6.38
C GLU A 45 29.61 8.82 6.96
N ALA A 46 30.67 9.43 6.44
CA ALA A 46 32.05 9.17 6.86
C ALA A 46 32.32 7.66 7.03
N ASP A 47 32.75 7.25 8.23
CA ASP A 47 33.06 5.86 8.58
C ASP A 47 31.96 5.18 9.41
N TYR A 48 30.77 5.78 9.52
CA TYR A 48 29.65 5.18 10.24
C TYR A 48 28.99 4.07 9.41
N ASP A 49 28.37 3.11 10.10
CA ASP A 49 27.53 2.11 9.44
C ASP A 49 26.41 2.80 8.61
N PRO A 50 26.16 2.35 7.37
CA PRO A 50 25.11 2.90 6.54
C PRO A 50 23.73 2.79 7.20
N VAL A 51 22.90 3.81 6.98
CA VAL A 51 21.55 3.89 7.54
C VAL A 51 20.52 3.84 6.41
N CYS A 52 19.58 2.90 6.51
CA CYS A 52 18.41 2.88 5.64
C CYS A 52 17.38 3.93 6.07
N TYR A 53 16.96 4.74 5.11
CA TYR A 53 15.82 5.64 5.20
C TYR A 53 14.69 5.12 4.32
N VAL A 54 13.51 4.99 4.91
CA VAL A 54 12.27 4.54 4.25
C VAL A 54 11.38 5.76 3.98
N PRO A 55 10.88 5.96 2.75
CA PRO A 55 9.87 6.98 2.47
C PRO A 55 8.71 6.91 3.48
N ARG A 56 8.24 8.06 3.96
CA ARG A 56 7.23 8.09 5.05
C ARG A 56 5.92 7.41 4.65
N ASP A 57 5.53 7.54 3.39
CA ASP A 57 4.35 6.90 2.83
C ASP A 57 4.49 5.37 2.78
N HIS A 58 5.69 4.81 2.90
CA HIS A 58 5.97 3.37 3.00
C HIS A 58 5.95 2.84 4.46
N ALA A 59 5.47 3.65 5.41
CA ALA A 59 5.33 3.28 6.81
C ALA A 59 3.87 3.25 7.27
N ASP A 60 3.56 2.39 8.23
CA ASP A 60 2.29 2.40 8.97
C ASP A 60 2.33 3.54 9.99
N MET A 61 2.01 4.75 9.53
CA MET A 61 2.02 5.94 10.38
C MET A 61 1.02 5.87 11.54
N ALA A 62 0.00 5.01 11.48
CA ALA A 62 -0.94 4.81 12.59
C ALA A 62 -0.32 4.02 13.75
N ALA A 63 0.71 3.21 13.49
CA ALA A 63 1.52 2.57 14.52
C ALA A 63 2.53 3.54 15.16
N LEU A 64 2.70 4.75 14.63
CA LEU A 64 3.71 5.71 15.07
C LEU A 64 3.10 6.87 15.85
N GLU A 65 3.73 7.21 16.98
CA GLU A 65 3.33 8.33 17.83
C GLU A 65 4.47 9.35 17.90
N ARG A 66 4.16 10.63 17.64
CA ARG A 66 5.17 11.68 17.66
C ARG A 66 5.77 11.82 19.06
N SER A 67 7.09 11.87 19.14
CA SER A 67 7.81 12.18 20.38
C SER A 67 8.09 13.67 20.51
N ASP A 68 8.16 14.15 21.76
CA ASP A 68 8.66 15.49 22.09
C ASP A 68 10.18 15.60 21.94
N ARG A 69 10.88 14.48 21.75
CA ARG A 69 12.33 14.46 21.56
C ARG A 69 12.71 15.07 20.21
N THR A 70 13.71 15.95 20.24
CA THR A 70 14.47 16.37 19.06
C THR A 70 15.97 16.31 19.32
N THR A 71 16.76 16.19 18.26
CA THR A 71 18.23 16.29 18.34
C THR A 71 18.75 17.14 17.19
N TRP A 72 19.94 17.73 17.36
CA TRP A 72 20.57 18.54 16.33
C TRP A 72 21.75 17.80 15.71
N CYS A 73 21.77 17.71 14.38
CA CYS A 73 22.90 17.25 13.60
C CYS A 73 23.45 18.43 12.77
N PRO A 74 24.76 18.75 12.86
CA PRO A 74 25.32 19.87 12.12
C PRO A 74 25.29 19.68 10.60
N TYR A 75 25.17 18.45 10.08
CA TYR A 75 25.14 18.17 8.65
C TYR A 75 23.74 17.91 8.08
N LYS A 76 22.77 17.57 8.95
CA LYS A 76 21.43 17.12 8.52
C LYS A 76 20.30 17.99 9.04
N GLY A 77 20.54 18.81 10.05
CA GLY A 77 19.54 19.67 10.68
C GLY A 77 18.92 19.06 11.95
N GLU A 78 17.69 19.47 12.26
CA GLU A 78 16.96 18.97 13.43
C GLU A 78 16.27 17.63 13.13
N ALA A 79 16.64 16.59 13.87
CA ALA A 79 15.94 15.32 13.84
C ALA A 79 14.78 15.33 14.83
N SER A 80 13.63 14.82 14.38
CA SER A 80 12.46 14.53 15.20
C SER A 80 12.28 13.02 15.35
N TYR A 81 11.57 12.59 16.40
CA TYR A 81 11.47 11.18 16.77
C TYR A 81 10.03 10.69 16.84
N TYR A 82 9.84 9.40 16.59
CA TYR A 82 8.58 8.69 16.83
C TYR A 82 8.78 7.54 17.82
N HIS A 83 7.79 7.35 18.68
CA HIS A 83 7.54 6.10 19.39
C HIS A 83 6.81 5.12 18.47
N VAL A 84 6.93 3.83 18.74
CA VAL A 84 6.17 2.77 18.03
C VAL A 84 5.20 2.13 19.00
N ARG A 85 3.91 2.12 18.68
CA ARG A 85 2.88 1.44 19.44
C ARG A 85 2.76 0.00 18.94
N THR A 86 2.90 -0.96 19.85
CA THR A 86 2.74 -2.39 19.57
C THR A 86 1.69 -3.01 20.49
N GLY A 87 1.28 -4.25 20.22
CA GLY A 87 0.42 -5.01 21.12
C GLY A 87 1.00 -5.19 22.53
N ASP A 88 2.33 -5.18 22.65
CA ASP A 88 3.05 -5.38 23.91
C ASP A 88 3.37 -4.07 24.65
N GLY A 89 3.08 -2.92 24.04
CA GLY A 89 3.31 -1.60 24.62
C GLY A 89 4.00 -0.61 23.68
N LEU A 90 4.48 0.49 24.28
CA LEU A 90 5.13 1.59 23.56
C LEU A 90 6.66 1.39 23.52
N ILE A 91 7.25 1.38 22.34
CA ILE A 91 8.70 1.39 22.15
C ILE A 91 9.15 2.84 21.94
N GLU A 92 9.84 3.40 22.93
CA GLU A 92 10.12 4.83 22.91
C GLU A 92 11.25 5.23 21.97
N ASN A 93 11.05 6.33 21.20
CA ASN A 93 12.09 6.92 20.36
C ASN A 93 12.78 5.87 19.47
N ALA A 94 11.99 5.03 18.80
CA ALA A 94 12.48 3.93 17.99
C ALA A 94 12.83 4.36 16.55
N ILE A 95 12.29 5.49 16.13
CA ILE A 95 12.41 6.02 14.77
C ILE A 95 12.83 7.49 14.86
N TRP A 96 13.66 7.93 13.93
CA TRP A 96 13.93 9.35 13.70
C TRP A 96 13.68 9.74 12.25
N THR A 97 13.47 11.04 12.04
CA THR A 97 13.22 11.65 10.74
C THR A 97 13.77 13.07 10.71
N TYR A 98 14.14 13.56 9.54
CA TYR A 98 14.45 14.97 9.32
C TYR A 98 13.29 15.59 8.53
N GLU A 99 12.47 16.42 9.19
CA GLU A 99 11.30 17.04 8.56
C GLU A 99 11.69 18.11 7.53
N THR A 100 12.77 18.84 7.83
CA THR A 100 13.31 19.93 7.01
C THR A 100 14.84 19.83 7.04
N PRO A 101 15.43 18.80 6.40
CA PRO A 101 16.87 18.63 6.39
C PRO A 101 17.57 19.75 5.63
N PHE A 102 18.88 19.90 5.80
CA PHE A 102 19.66 20.81 4.95
C PHE A 102 19.67 20.36 3.49
N HIS A 103 19.92 21.30 2.57
CA HIS A 103 19.82 21.07 1.14
C HIS A 103 20.69 19.88 0.66
N ALA A 104 21.91 19.73 1.19
CA ALA A 104 22.83 18.65 0.83
C ALA A 104 22.27 17.24 1.11
N VAL A 105 21.33 17.11 2.04
CA VAL A 105 20.69 15.84 2.42
C VAL A 105 19.18 15.87 2.20
N HIS A 106 18.69 16.73 1.30
CA HIS A 106 17.27 16.81 0.93
C HIS A 106 16.62 15.48 0.55
N PRO A 107 17.31 14.50 -0.10
CA PRO A 107 16.67 13.23 -0.46
C PRO A 107 16.04 12.45 0.71
N ILE A 108 16.52 12.63 1.96
CA ILE A 108 15.94 11.98 3.15
C ILE A 108 14.88 12.84 3.85
N GLU A 109 14.39 13.92 3.23
CA GLU A 109 13.30 14.72 3.77
C GLU A 109 12.11 13.83 4.13
N LYS A 110 11.66 13.92 5.38
CA LYS A 110 10.54 13.17 5.97
C LYS A 110 10.68 11.66 6.01
N ALA A 111 11.70 11.08 5.36
CA ALA A 111 12.00 9.67 5.40
C ALA A 111 12.32 9.24 6.85
N LEU A 112 12.01 7.98 7.15
CA LEU A 112 12.12 7.39 8.47
C LEU A 112 13.34 6.47 8.54
N ALA A 113 14.14 6.60 9.59
CA ALA A 113 15.20 5.66 9.92
C ALA A 113 14.96 5.07 11.32
N PHE A 114 15.45 3.85 11.53
CA PHE A 114 15.03 2.98 12.63
C PHE A 114 16.23 2.57 13.48
N TYR A 115 16.04 2.52 14.79
CA TYR A 115 17.09 2.06 15.72
C TYR A 115 17.15 0.53 15.75
N PRO A 116 18.27 -0.10 15.35
CA PRO A 116 18.39 -1.55 15.23
C PRO A 116 18.37 -2.29 16.59
N ASP A 117 18.62 -1.60 17.69
CA ASP A 117 18.46 -2.12 19.06
C ASP A 117 17.00 -2.15 19.53
N LYS A 118 16.08 -1.53 18.78
CA LYS A 118 14.66 -1.37 19.14
C LYS A 118 13.69 -1.97 18.13
N VAL A 119 14.10 -2.05 16.88
CA VAL A 119 13.30 -2.53 15.75
C VAL A 119 14.11 -3.56 14.99
N THR A 120 13.50 -4.68 14.64
CA THR A 120 14.14 -5.68 13.78
C THR A 120 14.19 -5.15 12.35
N LEU A 121 15.39 -5.02 11.79
CA LEU A 121 15.61 -4.54 10.43
C LEU A 121 16.06 -5.71 9.55
N ASP A 122 15.32 -5.98 8.48
CA ASP A 122 15.67 -6.99 7.47
C ASP A 122 15.94 -6.27 6.15
N LEU A 123 17.20 -6.25 5.72
CA LEU A 123 17.62 -5.77 4.40
C LEU A 123 18.09 -6.96 3.58
N ARG A 124 17.40 -7.22 2.47
CA ARG A 124 17.67 -8.33 1.57
C ARG A 124 17.48 -7.91 0.11
N PRO A 125 18.03 -8.66 -0.87
CA PRO A 125 17.75 -8.40 -2.27
C PRO A 125 16.24 -8.29 -2.52
N ALA A 126 15.83 -7.38 -3.39
CA ALA A 126 14.43 -7.30 -3.79
C ALA A 126 14.04 -8.63 -4.47
N ASP A 127 12.96 -9.26 -4.01
CA ASP A 127 12.42 -10.45 -4.66
C ASP A 127 11.82 -10.01 -6.01
N PRO A 128 12.40 -10.41 -7.17
CA PRO A 128 11.78 -10.09 -8.43
C PRO A 128 10.41 -10.79 -8.49
N PRO A 129 9.35 -10.13 -8.96
CA PRO A 129 8.09 -10.82 -9.20
C PRO A 129 8.35 -11.98 -10.18
N PRO A 130 7.74 -13.18 -10.01
CA PRO A 130 7.78 -14.23 -11.02
C PRO A 130 7.45 -13.66 -12.41
N GLY A 131 8.12 -14.12 -13.47
CA GLY A 131 8.14 -13.42 -14.77
C GLY A 131 6.78 -13.00 -15.33
N GLU A 132 5.73 -13.80 -15.13
CA GLU A 132 4.36 -13.45 -15.54
C GLU A 132 3.70 -12.38 -14.65
N SER A 133 4.00 -12.34 -13.35
CA SER A 133 3.49 -11.30 -12.44
C SER A 133 4.05 -9.92 -12.77
N SER A 134 5.33 -9.83 -13.16
CA SER A 134 5.93 -8.58 -13.65
C SER A 134 5.22 -8.03 -14.87
N ARG A 135 4.77 -8.89 -15.79
CA ARG A 135 4.02 -8.46 -17.00
C ARG A 135 2.66 -7.86 -16.65
N VAL A 136 1.98 -8.39 -15.64
CA VAL A 136 0.71 -7.84 -15.13
C VAL A 136 0.95 -6.46 -14.52
N LEU A 137 1.96 -6.36 -13.64
CA LEU A 137 2.29 -5.11 -12.96
C LEU A 137 2.72 -4.03 -13.95
N SER A 138 3.61 -4.33 -14.90
CA SER A 138 4.05 -3.32 -15.87
C SER A 138 2.93 -2.84 -16.76
N PHE A 139 2.05 -3.73 -17.23
CA PHE A 139 0.87 -3.28 -17.97
C PHE A 139 -0.01 -2.35 -17.13
N TRP A 140 -0.38 -2.79 -15.93
CA TRP A 140 -1.35 -2.05 -15.12
C TRP A 140 -0.79 -0.74 -14.55
N LEU A 141 0.46 -0.75 -14.11
CA LEU A 141 1.06 0.33 -13.33
C LEU A 141 1.94 1.27 -14.15
N ASP A 142 2.55 0.78 -15.24
CA ASP A 142 3.50 1.54 -16.05
C ASP A 142 2.94 1.92 -17.43
N GLU A 143 2.20 1.01 -18.09
CA GLU A 143 1.64 1.25 -19.44
C GLU A 143 0.32 2.04 -19.41
N LEU A 144 -0.52 1.85 -18.38
CA LEU A 144 -1.79 2.57 -18.23
C LEU A 144 -1.64 3.83 -17.36
N GLU A 145 -2.30 4.90 -17.78
CA GLU A 145 -2.49 6.10 -16.96
C GLU A 145 -3.44 5.82 -15.79
N PRO A 146 -3.28 6.47 -14.62
CA PRO A 146 -4.11 6.21 -13.44
C PRO A 146 -5.63 6.27 -13.71
N LYS A 147 -6.08 7.20 -14.55
CA LYS A 147 -7.50 7.35 -14.93
C LYS A 147 -8.04 6.16 -15.72
N GLU A 148 -7.19 5.49 -16.50
CA GLU A 148 -7.58 4.39 -17.39
C GLU A 148 -7.85 3.10 -16.60
N ARG A 149 -7.28 2.98 -15.40
CA ARG A 149 -7.53 1.87 -14.47
C ARG A 149 -8.95 1.87 -13.90
N PHE A 150 -9.59 3.04 -13.85
CA PHE A 150 -10.90 3.25 -13.22
C PHE A 150 -12.02 3.59 -14.20
N GLN A 151 -11.69 3.84 -15.47
CA GLN A 151 -12.67 4.17 -16.50
C GLN A 151 -12.90 2.96 -17.42
N ALA A 152 -14.16 2.72 -17.77
CA ALA A 152 -14.48 1.67 -18.73
C ALA A 152 -14.00 2.07 -20.14
N ASP A 153 -13.10 1.26 -20.71
CA ASP A 153 -12.64 1.41 -22.10
C ASP A 153 -12.60 0.02 -22.77
N PRO A 154 -13.45 -0.23 -23.78
CA PRO A 154 -13.47 -1.51 -24.51
C PRO A 154 -12.12 -1.90 -25.11
N LYS A 155 -11.26 -0.93 -25.47
CA LYS A 155 -9.93 -1.23 -26.02
C LYS A 155 -9.02 -1.83 -24.96
N ILE A 156 -9.06 -1.26 -23.75
CA ILE A 156 -8.29 -1.79 -22.61
C ILE A 156 -8.85 -3.16 -22.22
N ASP A 157 -10.16 -3.34 -22.23
CA ASP A 157 -10.80 -4.63 -21.95
C ASP A 157 -10.35 -5.70 -22.97
N ASP A 158 -10.31 -5.36 -24.27
CA ASP A 158 -9.82 -6.24 -25.34
C ASP A 158 -8.32 -6.57 -25.17
N GLU A 159 -7.50 -5.58 -24.80
CA GLU A 159 -6.08 -5.80 -24.51
C GLU A 159 -5.87 -6.73 -23.31
N ILE A 160 -6.67 -6.56 -22.25
CA ILE A 160 -6.63 -7.42 -21.07
C ILE A 160 -7.01 -8.85 -21.44
N GLU A 161 -8.07 -9.07 -22.22
CA GLU A 161 -8.45 -10.43 -22.65
C GLU A 161 -7.35 -11.06 -23.52
N GLN A 162 -6.80 -10.33 -24.49
CA GLN A 162 -5.78 -10.84 -25.39
C GLN A 162 -4.47 -11.17 -24.66
N ARG A 163 -4.01 -10.31 -23.75
CA ARG A 163 -2.71 -10.44 -23.09
C ARG A 163 -2.76 -11.32 -21.84
N PHE A 164 -3.87 -11.26 -21.09
CA PHE A 164 -3.94 -11.77 -19.72
C PHE A 164 -5.20 -12.60 -19.43
N GLY A 165 -6.14 -12.76 -20.35
CA GLY A 165 -7.38 -13.50 -20.10
C GLY A 165 -7.13 -14.96 -19.68
N SER A 166 -6.19 -15.65 -20.31
CA SER A 166 -5.78 -17.02 -19.91
C SER A 166 -5.16 -17.04 -18.52
N LEU A 167 -4.27 -16.08 -18.23
CA LEU A 167 -3.58 -15.94 -16.96
C LEU A 167 -4.58 -15.65 -15.82
N GLN A 168 -5.54 -14.76 -16.04
CA GLN A 168 -6.61 -14.43 -15.10
C GLN A 168 -7.45 -15.66 -14.74
N ARG A 169 -7.82 -16.45 -15.74
CA ARG A 169 -8.60 -17.69 -15.54
C ARG A 169 -7.81 -18.76 -14.78
N ALA A 170 -6.51 -18.88 -15.03
CA ALA A 170 -5.62 -19.82 -14.32
C ALA A 170 -5.36 -19.37 -12.87
N ALA A 171 -5.15 -18.08 -12.63
CA ALA A 171 -5.04 -17.50 -11.29
C ALA A 171 -6.33 -17.74 -10.48
N GLY A 172 -7.51 -17.58 -11.10
CA GLY A 172 -8.79 -17.89 -10.47
C GLY A 172 -8.91 -19.35 -10.01
N LYS A 173 -8.24 -20.28 -10.69
CA LYS A 173 -8.17 -21.71 -10.33
C LYS A 173 -7.09 -22.06 -9.30
N GLY A 174 -6.25 -21.11 -8.93
CA GLY A 174 -5.15 -21.32 -7.97
C GLY A 174 -3.85 -21.84 -8.55
N GLU A 175 -3.69 -21.79 -9.88
CA GLU A 175 -2.46 -22.24 -10.55
C GLU A 175 -1.25 -21.32 -10.30
N TYR A 176 -1.47 -20.18 -9.63
CA TYR A 176 -0.44 -19.16 -9.30
C TYR A 176 -0.48 -18.73 -7.83
N ASP A 177 -1.04 -19.56 -6.94
CA ASP A 177 -1.18 -19.20 -5.51
C ASP A 177 0.16 -18.99 -4.81
N GLU A 178 1.25 -19.57 -5.33
CA GLU A 178 2.60 -19.33 -4.84
C GLU A 178 3.06 -17.87 -4.95
N TRP A 179 2.43 -17.06 -5.82
CA TRP A 179 2.75 -15.63 -5.94
C TRP A 179 2.40 -14.82 -4.70
N GLN A 180 1.52 -15.34 -3.84
CA GLN A 180 1.12 -14.66 -2.60
C GLN A 180 2.29 -14.46 -1.63
N SER A 181 3.40 -15.20 -1.78
CA SER A 181 4.54 -15.12 -0.87
C SER A 181 5.41 -13.87 -1.07
N SER A 182 5.19 -13.10 -2.13
CA SER A 182 5.92 -11.86 -2.39
C SER A 182 4.95 -10.68 -2.58
N PRO A 183 5.36 -9.43 -2.27
CA PRO A 183 4.49 -8.28 -2.43
C PRO A 183 4.06 -8.04 -3.88
N GLY A 184 5.01 -8.13 -4.82
CA GLY A 184 4.70 -7.98 -6.24
C GLY A 184 3.81 -9.09 -6.78
N GLY A 185 4.04 -10.34 -6.36
CA GLY A 185 3.20 -11.46 -6.75
C GLY A 185 1.78 -11.35 -6.19
N ALA A 186 1.64 -10.98 -4.92
CA ALA A 186 0.34 -10.72 -4.29
C ALA A 186 -0.39 -9.57 -4.99
N LEU A 187 0.28 -8.45 -5.26
CA LEU A 187 -0.31 -7.32 -6.00
C LEU A 187 -0.78 -7.74 -7.41
N ALA A 188 0.02 -8.52 -8.13
CA ALA A 188 -0.36 -9.02 -9.45
C ALA A 188 -1.59 -9.94 -9.38
N LEU A 189 -1.68 -10.82 -8.38
CA LEU A 189 -2.88 -11.64 -8.16
C LEU A 189 -4.10 -10.79 -7.85
N LEU A 190 -3.97 -9.74 -7.04
CA LEU A 190 -5.06 -8.82 -6.72
C LEU A 190 -5.54 -8.09 -7.99
N ILE A 191 -4.63 -7.62 -8.84
CA ILE A 191 -4.99 -7.01 -10.14
C ILE A 191 -5.71 -8.03 -11.03
N LEU A 192 -5.22 -9.27 -11.15
CA LEU A 192 -5.86 -10.30 -11.97
C LEU A 192 -7.26 -10.66 -11.46
N LEU A 193 -7.41 -10.84 -10.15
CA LEU A 193 -8.60 -11.43 -9.55
C LEU A 193 -9.67 -10.40 -9.20
N ASP A 194 -9.27 -9.17 -8.90
CA ASP A 194 -10.18 -8.09 -8.56
C ASP A 194 -10.40 -7.14 -9.75
N GLN A 195 -9.34 -6.51 -10.25
CA GLN A 195 -9.44 -5.47 -11.29
C GLN A 195 -9.77 -6.07 -12.67
N PHE A 196 -8.94 -6.98 -13.19
CA PHE A 196 -9.17 -7.58 -14.50
C PHE A 196 -10.48 -8.37 -14.58
N SER A 197 -10.93 -8.99 -13.48
CA SER A 197 -12.26 -9.63 -13.46
C SER A 197 -13.37 -8.64 -13.85
N ARG A 198 -13.28 -7.38 -13.39
CA ARG A 198 -14.25 -6.32 -13.68
C ARG A 198 -14.14 -5.81 -15.12
N ASN A 199 -12.94 -5.75 -15.70
CA ASN A 199 -12.73 -5.45 -17.12
C ASN A 199 -13.25 -6.57 -18.04
N LEU A 200 -12.85 -7.82 -17.77
CA LEU A 200 -13.12 -8.97 -18.65
C LEU A 200 -14.59 -9.39 -18.69
N TYR A 201 -15.33 -9.13 -17.60
CA TYR A 201 -16.67 -9.67 -17.41
C TYR A 201 -17.70 -8.59 -17.10
N ARG A 202 -17.53 -7.38 -17.64
CA ARG A 202 -18.49 -6.27 -17.47
C ARG A 202 -19.93 -6.72 -17.71
N GLY A 203 -20.84 -6.29 -16.84
CA GLY A 203 -22.26 -6.63 -16.93
C GLY A 203 -22.59 -8.11 -16.68
N SER A 204 -21.66 -8.89 -16.10
CA SER A 204 -21.86 -10.31 -15.77
C SER A 204 -21.51 -10.61 -14.31
N GLY A 205 -22.21 -11.55 -13.68
CA GLY A 205 -21.86 -12.06 -12.36
C GLY A 205 -20.45 -12.66 -12.28
N ARG A 206 -19.86 -13.02 -13.43
CA ARG A 206 -18.47 -13.48 -13.53
C ARG A 206 -17.46 -12.41 -13.09
N ALA A 207 -17.79 -11.12 -13.14
CA ALA A 207 -16.93 -10.05 -12.64
C ALA A 207 -16.63 -10.18 -11.15
N PHE A 208 -17.53 -10.81 -10.38
CA PHE A 208 -17.44 -10.95 -8.93
C PHE A 208 -17.04 -12.37 -8.49
N ALA A 209 -16.86 -13.30 -9.43
CA ALA A 209 -16.64 -14.71 -9.13
C ALA A 209 -15.34 -14.96 -8.34
N ASN A 210 -14.37 -14.05 -8.45
CA ASN A 210 -13.08 -14.14 -7.76
C ASN A 210 -12.99 -13.24 -6.52
N ASP A 211 -14.02 -12.45 -6.18
CA ASP A 211 -13.96 -11.46 -5.09
C ASP A 211 -13.56 -12.10 -3.75
N ALA A 212 -14.14 -13.28 -3.43
CA ALA A 212 -13.81 -14.00 -2.20
C ALA A 212 -12.32 -14.40 -2.12
N LYS A 213 -11.76 -14.90 -3.23
CA LYS A 213 -10.35 -15.28 -3.31
C LYS A 213 -9.44 -14.05 -3.26
N ALA A 214 -9.81 -12.97 -3.95
CA ALA A 214 -9.07 -11.72 -3.89
C ALA A 214 -9.03 -11.16 -2.46
N LEU A 215 -10.14 -11.25 -1.72
CA LEU A 215 -10.20 -10.84 -0.31
C LEU A 215 -9.30 -11.69 0.60
N GLU A 216 -9.25 -13.01 0.40
CA GLU A 216 -8.35 -13.89 1.15
C GLU A 216 -6.88 -13.54 0.93
N ILE A 217 -6.50 -13.29 -0.33
CA ILE A 217 -5.15 -12.85 -0.70
C ILE A 217 -4.83 -11.49 -0.09
N ALA A 218 -5.77 -10.54 -0.16
CA ALA A 218 -5.62 -9.21 0.42
C ALA A 218 -5.40 -9.27 1.94
N ARG A 219 -6.14 -10.12 2.65
CA ARG A 219 -5.97 -10.39 4.09
C ARG A 219 -4.60 -10.95 4.42
N ALA A 220 -4.14 -11.94 3.67
CA ALA A 220 -2.80 -12.52 3.85
C ALA A 220 -1.70 -11.48 3.58
N ALA A 221 -1.83 -10.71 2.50
CA ALA A 221 -0.86 -9.70 2.10
C ALA A 221 -0.74 -8.54 3.11
N VAL A 222 -1.87 -8.00 3.57
CA VAL A 222 -1.90 -6.93 4.60
C VAL A 222 -1.31 -7.43 5.92
N LYS A 223 -1.65 -8.66 6.33
CA LYS A 223 -1.07 -9.28 7.53
C LYS A 223 0.45 -9.46 7.41
N ALA A 224 0.94 -9.77 6.20
CA ALA A 224 2.37 -9.90 5.91
C ALA A 224 3.07 -8.56 5.62
N GLY A 225 2.37 -7.42 5.73
CA GLY A 225 2.90 -6.08 5.47
C GLY A 225 3.29 -5.82 4.01
N HIS A 226 2.79 -6.62 3.07
CA HIS A 226 3.14 -6.49 1.65
C HIS A 226 2.64 -5.19 1.03
N ASP A 227 1.50 -4.70 1.49
CA ASP A 227 0.90 -3.43 1.08
C ASP A 227 1.75 -2.21 1.48
N LEU A 228 2.58 -2.32 2.52
CA LEU A 228 3.48 -1.26 2.96
C LEU A 228 4.72 -1.16 2.06
N THR A 229 5.12 -2.25 1.39
CA THR A 229 6.32 -2.31 0.54
C THR A 229 6.19 -1.57 -0.80
N VAL A 230 4.97 -1.14 -1.14
CA VAL A 230 4.60 -0.51 -2.41
C VAL A 230 4.19 0.95 -2.20
N THR A 231 4.16 1.71 -3.30
CA THR A 231 3.74 3.12 -3.28
C THR A 231 2.28 3.28 -2.88
N GLY A 232 1.87 4.49 -2.46
CA GLY A 232 0.49 4.76 -2.05
C GLY A 232 -0.57 4.40 -3.11
N ASP A 233 -0.31 4.68 -4.39
CA ASP A 233 -1.23 4.34 -5.48
C ASP A 233 -1.35 2.83 -5.71
N GLN A 234 -0.24 2.10 -5.58
CA GLN A 234 -0.21 0.64 -5.68
C GLN A 234 -0.89 -0.02 -4.48
N ARG A 235 -0.70 0.56 -3.29
CA ARG A 235 -1.27 0.10 -2.03
C ARG A 235 -2.79 0.03 -2.06
N ALA A 236 -3.46 0.95 -2.76
CA ALA A 236 -4.92 0.95 -2.86
C ALA A 236 -5.49 -0.38 -3.39
N PHE A 237 -4.78 -1.06 -4.30
CA PHE A 237 -5.19 -2.34 -4.86
C PHE A 237 -5.14 -3.50 -3.85
N PHE A 238 -4.38 -3.37 -2.76
CA PHE A 238 -4.46 -4.33 -1.64
C PHE A 238 -5.74 -4.17 -0.81
N TYR A 239 -6.38 -3.00 -0.88
CA TYR A 239 -7.54 -2.68 -0.03
C TYR A 239 -8.87 -2.77 -0.79
N MET A 240 -8.85 -2.59 -2.11
CA MET A 240 -10.03 -2.69 -2.96
C MET A 240 -10.81 -4.01 -2.78
N PRO A 241 -10.20 -5.20 -2.60
CA PRO A 241 -10.97 -6.41 -2.34
C PRO A 241 -11.78 -6.38 -1.04
N TYR A 242 -11.31 -5.67 -0.01
CA TYR A 242 -12.11 -5.40 1.19
C TYR A 242 -13.29 -4.49 0.87
N MET A 243 -13.03 -3.41 0.12
CA MET A 243 -14.05 -2.48 -0.35
C MET A 243 -15.10 -3.15 -1.23
N HIS A 244 -14.75 -4.18 -1.99
CA HIS A 244 -15.67 -4.86 -2.89
C HIS A 244 -16.46 -6.01 -2.24
N ALA A 245 -16.16 -6.37 -1.00
CA ALA A 245 -16.78 -7.48 -0.31
C ALA A 245 -18.16 -7.11 0.24
N GLU A 246 -19.14 -8.00 0.07
CA GLU A 246 -20.46 -7.90 0.73
C GLU A 246 -20.39 -8.50 2.16
N ASP A 247 -19.47 -7.99 2.98
CA ASP A 247 -19.17 -8.43 4.35
C ASP A 247 -18.85 -7.22 5.23
N MET A 248 -19.60 -7.02 6.31
CA MET A 248 -19.44 -5.83 7.16
C MET A 248 -18.07 -5.75 7.83
N ALA A 249 -17.49 -6.89 8.24
CA ALA A 249 -16.16 -6.90 8.84
C ALA A 249 -15.08 -6.47 7.82
N ALA A 250 -15.19 -6.93 6.57
CA ALA A 250 -14.33 -6.46 5.48
C ALA A 250 -14.53 -4.97 5.19
N GLN A 251 -15.76 -4.45 5.23
CA GLN A 251 -16.03 -3.02 5.00
C GLN A 251 -15.47 -2.11 6.08
N ASP A 252 -15.61 -2.49 7.36
CA ASP A 252 -15.02 -1.77 8.48
C ASP A 252 -13.48 -1.74 8.34
N GLU A 253 -12.87 -2.88 7.99
CA GLU A 253 -11.43 -2.98 7.76
C GLU A 253 -10.97 -2.18 6.53
N SER A 254 -11.75 -2.18 5.44
CA SER A 254 -11.50 -1.35 4.26
C SER A 254 -11.37 0.12 4.66
N VAL A 255 -12.38 0.65 5.36
CA VAL A 255 -12.38 2.03 5.81
C VAL A 255 -11.21 2.31 6.76
N HIS A 256 -10.87 1.38 7.65
CA HIS A 256 -9.72 1.51 8.53
C HIS A 256 -8.41 1.62 7.75
N LEU A 257 -8.14 0.69 6.82
CA LEU A 257 -6.91 0.63 6.02
C LEU A 257 -6.76 1.87 5.14
N PHE A 258 -7.81 2.30 4.44
CA PHE A 258 -7.76 3.53 3.63
C PHE A 258 -7.51 4.78 4.48
N ARG A 259 -8.19 4.93 5.63
CA ARG A 259 -8.00 6.10 6.51
C ARG A 259 -6.61 6.16 7.12
N THR A 260 -6.06 5.02 7.53
CA THR A 260 -4.78 4.98 8.27
C THR A 260 -3.58 4.97 7.34
N ARG A 261 -3.67 4.31 6.19
CA ARG A 261 -2.51 4.08 5.30
C ARG A 261 -2.55 4.87 4.00
N LEU A 262 -3.69 5.49 3.66
CA LEU A 262 -3.87 6.39 2.51
C LEU A 262 -4.67 7.67 2.87
N PRO A 263 -4.34 8.36 3.98
CA PRO A 263 -5.11 9.52 4.42
C PRO A 263 -5.09 10.66 3.40
N GLY A 264 -6.21 11.37 3.28
CA GLY A 264 -6.34 12.53 2.39
C GLY A 264 -6.50 12.19 0.90
N THR A 265 -6.59 10.91 0.56
CA THR A 265 -6.92 10.46 -0.81
C THR A 265 -8.43 10.32 -0.99
N THR A 266 -8.90 10.41 -2.23
CA THR A 266 -10.31 10.17 -2.58
C THR A 266 -10.75 8.74 -2.30
N TYR A 267 -9.82 7.78 -2.19
CA TYR A 267 -10.13 6.39 -1.84
C TYR A 267 -10.83 6.26 -0.49
N VAL A 268 -10.55 7.16 0.46
CA VAL A 268 -11.21 7.16 1.77
C VAL A 268 -12.70 7.40 1.61
N ASP A 269 -13.09 8.35 0.76
CA ASP A 269 -14.49 8.68 0.51
C ASP A 269 -15.21 7.52 -0.19
N PHE A 270 -14.54 6.88 -1.17
CA PHE A 270 -15.08 5.69 -1.82
C PHE A 270 -15.24 4.51 -0.85
N ALA A 271 -14.27 4.26 0.03
CA ALA A 271 -14.37 3.21 1.03
C ALA A 271 -15.57 3.42 1.97
N ILE A 272 -15.82 4.67 2.40
CA ILE A 272 -16.98 5.02 3.23
C ILE A 272 -18.27 4.78 2.47
N GLN A 273 -18.37 5.24 1.22
CA GLN A 273 -19.57 5.02 0.39
C GLN A 273 -19.88 3.54 0.19
N HIS A 274 -18.86 2.70 -0.05
CA HIS A 274 -19.04 1.25 -0.17
C HIS A 274 -19.54 0.63 1.14
N ARG A 275 -18.96 1.04 2.27
CA ARG A 275 -19.37 0.58 3.60
C ARG A 275 -20.83 0.94 3.88
N ASP A 276 -21.23 2.17 3.60
CA ASP A 276 -22.59 2.66 3.88
C ASP A 276 -23.65 1.87 3.09
N ILE A 277 -23.34 1.46 1.85
CA ILE A 277 -24.23 0.60 1.04
C ILE A 277 -24.38 -0.78 1.69
N VAL A 278 -23.26 -1.41 2.07
CA VAL A 278 -23.30 -2.75 2.68
C VAL A 278 -23.91 -2.68 4.09
N GLU A 279 -23.75 -1.58 4.82
CA GLU A 279 -24.43 -1.37 6.10
C GLU A 279 -25.94 -1.24 5.93
N ALA A 280 -26.40 -0.55 4.88
CA ALA A 280 -27.82 -0.37 4.59
C ALA A 280 -28.51 -1.64 4.07
N PHE A 281 -27.86 -2.39 3.18
CA PHE A 281 -28.50 -3.47 2.41
C PHE A 281 -27.89 -4.86 2.67
N GLY A 282 -26.75 -4.95 3.36
CA GLY A 282 -25.98 -6.18 3.54
C GLY A 282 -25.25 -6.66 2.29
N ARG A 283 -25.39 -5.95 1.16
CA ARG A 283 -24.90 -6.31 -0.18
C ARG A 283 -24.93 -5.10 -1.12
N TYR A 284 -24.46 -5.26 -2.36
CA TYR A 284 -24.55 -4.23 -3.40
C TYR A 284 -25.80 -4.42 -4.28
N PRO A 285 -26.81 -3.53 -4.20
CA PRO A 285 -28.03 -3.66 -4.99
C PRO A 285 -27.81 -3.74 -6.50
N HIS A 286 -26.85 -2.98 -7.04
CA HIS A 286 -26.54 -2.96 -8.47
C HIS A 286 -26.02 -4.31 -9.01
N ARG A 287 -25.55 -5.22 -8.13
CA ARG A 287 -25.12 -6.57 -8.51
C ARG A 287 -26.27 -7.58 -8.60
N ASN A 288 -27.46 -7.25 -8.10
CA ASN A 288 -28.57 -8.21 -7.95
C ASN A 288 -28.94 -8.88 -9.28
N ASN A 289 -29.13 -8.10 -10.34
CA ASN A 289 -29.55 -8.63 -11.65
C ASN A 289 -28.53 -9.62 -12.23
N VAL A 290 -27.25 -9.28 -12.19
CA VAL A 290 -26.18 -10.09 -12.79
C VAL A 290 -25.80 -11.31 -11.94
N LEU A 291 -26.19 -11.31 -10.66
CA LEU A 291 -26.05 -12.44 -9.74
C LEU A 291 -27.34 -13.27 -9.60
N GLY A 292 -28.43 -12.89 -10.29
CA GLY A 292 -29.72 -13.59 -10.22
C GLY A 292 -30.42 -13.48 -8.85
N ARG A 293 -30.18 -12.39 -8.11
CA ARG A 293 -30.82 -12.11 -6.82
C ARG A 293 -32.09 -11.31 -7.02
N GLU A 294 -33.10 -11.55 -6.18
CA GLU A 294 -34.31 -10.72 -6.13
C GLU A 294 -33.99 -9.34 -5.54
N MET A 295 -34.52 -8.29 -6.18
CA MET A 295 -34.39 -6.89 -5.76
C MET A 295 -35.49 -6.55 -4.76
N THR A 296 -35.13 -5.99 -3.59
CA THR A 296 -36.16 -5.49 -2.65
C THR A 296 -36.70 -4.12 -3.09
N PRO A 297 -37.87 -3.69 -2.61
CA PRO A 297 -38.40 -2.35 -2.90
C PRO A 297 -37.47 -1.20 -2.49
N GLU A 298 -36.78 -1.33 -1.35
CA GLU A 298 -35.83 -0.35 -0.84
C GLU A 298 -34.58 -0.29 -1.72
N GLU A 299 -34.06 -1.43 -2.14
CA GLU A 299 -32.95 -1.53 -3.08
C GLU A 299 -33.29 -0.93 -4.45
N GLN A 300 -34.50 -1.17 -4.94
CA GLN A 300 -34.98 -0.60 -6.21
C GLN A 300 -35.09 0.92 -6.11
N THR A 301 -35.67 1.44 -5.02
CA THR A 301 -35.80 2.89 -4.79
C THR A 301 -34.42 3.54 -4.71
N TYR A 302 -33.47 2.92 -4.00
CA TYR A 302 -32.09 3.39 -3.95
C TYR A 302 -31.46 3.54 -5.34
N LEU A 303 -31.63 2.54 -6.22
CA LEU A 303 -31.10 2.61 -7.58
C LEU A 303 -31.85 3.64 -8.45
N ASP A 304 -33.18 3.73 -8.33
CA ASP A 304 -34.00 4.67 -9.10
C ASP A 304 -33.69 6.14 -8.75
N GLU A 305 -33.28 6.41 -7.51
CA GLU A 305 -32.86 7.73 -7.03
C GLU A 305 -31.40 8.08 -7.39
N GLY A 306 -30.72 7.24 -8.17
CA GLY A 306 -29.34 7.47 -8.59
C GLY A 306 -28.31 7.04 -7.54
N GLY A 307 -28.65 6.03 -6.73
CA GLY A 307 -27.74 5.40 -5.79
C GLY A 307 -26.42 5.00 -6.45
N ALA A 308 -25.34 5.07 -5.67
CA ALA A 308 -24.00 4.79 -6.16
C ALA A 308 -23.88 3.36 -6.72
N THR A 309 -23.22 3.28 -7.87
CA THR A 309 -22.88 2.03 -8.55
C THR A 309 -21.38 2.02 -8.76
N PHE A 310 -20.75 0.88 -8.50
CA PHE A 310 -19.30 0.70 -8.49
C PHE A 310 -18.93 -0.50 -9.36
#